data_AF-A0A4Y9XVK5-F1
#
_entry.id   AF-A0A4Y9XVK5-F1
#
_cell.length_a   1.000
_cell.length_b   1.000
_cell.length_c   1.000
_cell.angle_alpha   90.00
_cell.angle_beta   90.00
_cell.angle_gamma   90.00
#
_symmetry.space_group_name_H-M   'P 1'
#
loop_
_entity.id
_entity.type
_entity.pdbx_description
1 polymer ?
#
loop_
_entity_poly.entity_id
_entity_poly.type
_entity_poly.pdbx_seq_one_letter_code
_entity_poly.pdbx_strand_id
1 'polypeptide(L)'
;MARSALYFLLTLLPAASYAYSGTAPIVAWSSHSSNALSLASSAGYTNSVTALEDILLNGAACQHDAIILVDQKGLHASDLRNLPSSSSLAQTLNLAVSTLELPYVPRSVSNPFSNLAGSTDSSFSAKEKHVVCVEMPALEGVEGADRRKVVAEHDSSLSSAIATLAETFPSHLVVYAGWHPSLYARQSSPFASNLTSTAAFATPSGGILARYQLLTPGLILALAVGFFILVPIVLMGVSALASIQSPLQGEAPKGYIASEKKNQ
;
A
#
# COMPACT_ATOMS: atom_id res chain seq x y z
N MET A 1 -7.64 10.09 -34.40
CA MET A 1 -6.72 9.24 -33.59
C MET A 1 -6.41 9.83 -32.21
N ALA A 2 -6.14 11.13 -32.06
CA ALA A 2 -5.85 11.75 -30.74
C ALA A 2 -6.99 11.67 -29.70
N ARG A 3 -8.26 11.69 -30.13
CA ARG A 3 -9.42 11.54 -29.21
C ARG A 3 -9.46 10.17 -28.52
N SER A 4 -9.08 9.09 -29.20
CA SER A 4 -9.10 7.75 -28.62
C SER A 4 -8.01 7.55 -27.56
N ALA A 5 -6.83 8.16 -27.75
CA ALA A 5 -5.73 8.07 -26.77
C ALA A 5 -6.03 8.78 -25.45
N LEU A 6 -6.79 9.89 -25.48
CA LEU A 6 -7.20 10.62 -24.28
C LEU A 6 -8.20 9.82 -23.41
N TYR A 7 -9.09 9.04 -24.05
CA TYR A 7 -10.00 8.14 -23.33
C TYR A 7 -9.27 6.98 -22.65
N PHE A 8 -8.20 6.45 -23.26
CA PHE A 8 -7.38 5.41 -22.62
C PHE A 8 -6.60 5.94 -21.41
N LEU A 9 -6.13 7.19 -21.42
CA LEU A 9 -5.42 7.74 -20.25
C LEU A 9 -6.36 8.02 -19.06
N LEU A 10 -7.59 8.48 -19.32
CA LEU A 10 -8.57 8.75 -18.27
C LEU A 10 -9.07 7.47 -17.56
N THR A 11 -9.07 6.32 -18.25
CA THR A 11 -9.55 5.05 -17.68
C THR A 11 -8.50 4.32 -16.82
N LEU A 12 -7.21 4.69 -16.89
CA LEU A 12 -6.15 4.07 -16.09
C LEU A 12 -5.94 4.73 -14.70
N LEU A 13 -6.33 5.99 -14.53
CA LEU A 13 -6.19 6.72 -13.25
C LEU A 13 -6.95 6.08 -12.07
N PRO A 14 -8.19 5.59 -12.22
CA PRO A 14 -8.93 4.95 -11.12
C PRO A 14 -8.27 3.63 -10.66
N ALA A 15 -7.61 2.90 -11.56
CA ALA A 15 -7.03 1.60 -11.22
C ALA A 15 -5.91 1.70 -10.17
N ALA A 16 -5.20 2.82 -10.13
CA ALA A 16 -4.11 3.05 -9.17
C ALA A 16 -4.61 3.34 -7.74
N SER A 17 -5.78 3.95 -7.56
CA SER A 17 -6.32 4.26 -6.23
C SER A 17 -6.91 3.05 -5.51
N TYR A 18 -7.34 2.02 -6.24
CA TYR A 18 -7.92 0.80 -5.66
C TYR A 18 -6.90 -0.31 -5.38
N ALA A 19 -5.65 -0.17 -5.83
CA ALA A 19 -4.64 -1.23 -5.73
C ALA A 19 -4.39 -1.73 -4.28
N TYR A 20 -4.64 -0.87 -3.28
CA TYR A 20 -4.41 -1.19 -1.86
C TYR A 20 -5.70 -1.40 -1.04
N SER A 21 -6.87 -1.07 -1.61
CA SER A 21 -8.17 -1.14 -0.93
C SER A 21 -8.58 -2.58 -0.56
N GLY A 22 -7.86 -3.60 -1.01
CA GLY A 22 -8.10 -5.02 -0.74
C GLY A 22 -6.97 -5.69 0.04
N THR A 23 -6.12 -4.91 0.72
CA THR A 23 -4.97 -5.43 1.47
C THR A 23 -5.09 -5.20 2.97
N ALA A 24 -4.34 -5.96 3.74
CA ALA A 24 -4.18 -5.80 5.18
C ALA A 24 -2.70 -6.01 5.57
N PRO A 25 -2.19 -5.29 6.58
CA PRO A 25 -0.81 -5.44 7.00
C PRO A 25 -0.61 -6.69 7.86
N ILE A 26 0.57 -7.30 7.74
CA ILE A 26 1.09 -8.29 8.67
C ILE A 26 2.46 -7.79 9.13
N VAL A 27 2.67 -7.72 10.43
CA VAL A 27 3.95 -7.41 11.06
C VAL A 27 4.30 -8.56 11.98
N ALA A 28 5.51 -9.07 11.91
CA ALA A 28 5.99 -10.05 12.87
C ALA A 28 7.36 -9.64 13.39
N TRP A 29 7.61 -9.87 14.68
CA TRP A 29 8.90 -9.60 15.30
C TRP A 29 9.19 -10.62 16.38
N SER A 30 10.48 -10.88 16.62
CA SER A 30 10.92 -11.82 17.64
C SER A 30 11.85 -11.16 18.65
N SER A 31 11.72 -11.58 19.91
CA SER A 31 12.68 -11.23 20.98
C SER A 31 14.01 -11.96 20.84
N HIS A 32 14.05 -13.05 20.07
CA HIS A 32 15.23 -13.90 19.89
C HIS A 32 15.66 -13.94 18.42
N SER A 33 16.97 -14.06 18.17
CA SER A 33 17.47 -14.25 16.80
C SER A 33 16.97 -15.59 16.25
N SER A 34 16.14 -15.56 15.22
CA SER A 34 15.72 -16.75 14.47
C SER A 34 15.63 -16.42 12.99
N ASN A 35 15.86 -17.44 12.15
CA ASN A 35 15.72 -17.32 10.70
C ASN A 35 14.25 -17.45 10.24
N ALA A 36 13.29 -17.56 11.15
CA ALA A 36 11.88 -17.74 10.81
C ALA A 36 11.36 -16.58 9.94
N LEU A 37 11.67 -15.35 10.34
CA LEU A 37 11.19 -14.13 9.68
C LEU A 37 12.00 -13.76 8.43
N SER A 38 13.30 -14.06 8.40
CA SER A 38 14.14 -13.78 7.24
C SER A 38 13.81 -14.68 6.05
N LEU A 39 13.45 -15.94 6.30
CA LEU A 39 13.00 -16.88 5.27
C LEU A 39 11.65 -16.46 4.68
N ALA A 40 10.70 -16.10 5.55
CA ALA A 40 9.38 -15.61 5.15
C ALA A 40 9.46 -14.33 4.29
N SER A 41 10.40 -13.43 4.56
CA SER A 41 10.58 -12.20 3.76
C SER A 41 10.85 -12.44 2.26
N SER A 42 11.27 -13.64 1.86
CA SER A 42 11.62 -13.95 0.46
C SER A 42 10.44 -14.45 -0.38
N ALA A 43 9.30 -14.76 0.23
CA ALA A 43 8.16 -15.36 -0.45
C ALA A 43 7.19 -14.31 -1.02
N GLY A 44 6.73 -14.53 -2.25
CA GLY A 44 5.66 -13.75 -2.86
C GLY A 44 4.30 -14.28 -2.42
N TYR A 45 3.64 -13.59 -1.50
CA TYR A 45 2.37 -14.04 -0.94
C TYR A 45 1.16 -13.63 -1.78
N THR A 46 0.27 -14.59 -2.02
CA THR A 46 -0.98 -14.40 -2.77
C THR A 46 -2.18 -14.14 -1.86
N ASN A 47 -2.10 -14.50 -0.58
CA ASN A 47 -3.11 -14.21 0.44
C ASN A 47 -2.48 -14.19 1.84
N SER A 48 -3.22 -13.69 2.83
CA SER A 48 -2.72 -13.59 4.21
C SER A 48 -2.59 -14.94 4.92
N VAL A 49 -3.34 -15.96 4.50
CA VAL A 49 -3.27 -17.30 5.12
C VAL A 49 -1.94 -17.97 4.77
N THR A 50 -1.51 -17.93 3.51
CA THR A 50 -0.23 -18.50 3.08
C THR A 50 0.96 -17.75 3.67
N ALA A 51 0.85 -16.43 3.86
CA ALA A 51 1.85 -15.66 4.57
C ALA A 51 2.00 -16.11 6.03
N LEU A 52 0.87 -16.33 6.72
CA LEU A 52 0.89 -16.78 8.12
C LEU A 52 1.30 -18.24 8.26
N GLU A 53 0.88 -19.12 7.35
CA GLU A 53 1.34 -20.50 7.31
C GLU A 53 2.86 -20.57 7.15
N ASP A 54 3.43 -19.76 6.25
CA ASP A 54 4.88 -19.72 6.05
C ASP A 54 5.63 -19.16 7.27
N ILE A 55 5.06 -18.19 7.99
CA ILE A 55 5.63 -17.67 9.23
C ILE A 55 5.54 -18.71 10.37
N LEU A 56 4.37 -19.35 10.53
CA LEU A 56 4.03 -20.18 11.70
C LEU A 56 4.46 -21.65 11.56
N LEU A 57 4.40 -22.22 10.36
CA LEU A 57 4.78 -23.62 10.10
C LEU A 57 6.27 -23.78 9.82
N ASN A 58 7.02 -22.67 9.75
CA ASN A 58 8.47 -22.74 9.67
C ASN A 58 9.04 -23.38 10.95
N GLY A 59 9.89 -24.39 10.82
CA GLY A 59 10.52 -25.07 11.96
C GLY A 59 11.27 -24.11 12.90
N ALA A 60 11.69 -22.94 12.42
CA ALA A 60 12.30 -21.90 13.24
C ALA A 60 11.29 -21.16 14.15
N ALA A 61 9.99 -21.10 13.82
CA ALA A 61 8.97 -20.54 14.70
C ALA A 61 8.82 -21.38 15.98
N CYS A 62 8.96 -22.70 15.87
CA CYS A 62 8.96 -23.64 16.99
C CYS A 62 10.15 -23.50 17.95
N GLN A 63 11.13 -22.62 17.70
CA GLN A 63 12.24 -22.36 18.63
C GLN A 63 11.87 -21.38 19.74
N HIS A 64 10.73 -20.69 19.62
CA HIS A 64 10.24 -19.76 20.62
C HIS A 64 9.39 -20.50 21.67
N ASP A 65 9.40 -20.01 22.91
CA ASP A 65 8.62 -20.56 24.01
C ASP A 65 7.13 -20.21 23.85
N ALA A 66 6.86 -19.04 23.27
CA ALA A 66 5.51 -18.60 22.95
C ALA A 66 5.39 -17.94 21.57
N ILE A 67 4.24 -18.15 20.93
CA ILE A 67 3.82 -17.42 19.73
C ILE A 67 2.61 -16.58 20.11
N ILE A 68 2.75 -15.26 20.02
CA ILE A 68 1.72 -14.28 20.36
C ILE A 68 1.07 -13.82 19.05
N LEU A 69 -0.18 -14.20 18.83
CA LEU A 69 -0.97 -13.84 17.66
C LEU A 69 -1.85 -12.65 18.02
N VAL A 70 -1.57 -11.49 17.46
CA VAL A 70 -2.35 -10.27 17.68
C VAL A 70 -3.20 -10.02 16.46
N ASP A 71 -4.51 -9.91 16.63
CA ASP A 71 -5.43 -9.68 15.53
C ASP A 71 -6.21 -8.39 15.73
N GLN A 72 -6.27 -7.56 14.69
CA GLN A 72 -7.00 -6.29 14.76
C GLN A 72 -7.85 -6.06 13.52
N LYS A 73 -9.16 -6.05 13.76
CA LYS A 73 -10.14 -5.79 12.72
C LYS A 73 -10.06 -4.32 12.25
N GLY A 74 -9.96 -4.10 10.94
CA GLY A 74 -9.89 -2.78 10.31
C GLY A 74 -8.51 -2.11 10.30
N LEU A 75 -7.47 -2.79 10.79
CA LEU A 75 -6.08 -2.28 10.74
C LEU A 75 -5.58 -2.13 9.30
N HIS A 76 -4.95 -1.00 9.01
CA HIS A 76 -4.41 -0.68 7.70
C HIS A 76 -2.92 -0.31 7.78
N ALA A 77 -2.19 -0.51 6.67
CA ALA A 77 -0.76 -0.20 6.60
C ALA A 77 -0.43 1.26 6.95
N SER A 78 -1.34 2.17 6.62
CA SER A 78 -1.23 3.59 6.95
C SER A 78 -1.27 3.85 8.46
N ASP A 79 -1.92 3.01 9.24
CA ASP A 79 -2.00 3.19 10.69
C ASP A 79 -0.62 2.96 11.30
N LEU A 80 0.02 1.85 10.92
CA LEU A 80 1.35 1.46 11.35
C LEU A 80 2.42 2.44 10.87
N ARG A 81 2.36 2.87 9.61
CA ARG A 81 3.30 3.85 9.03
C ARG A 81 3.19 5.24 9.66
N ASN A 82 2.02 5.61 10.18
CA ASN A 82 1.79 6.91 10.82
C ASN A 82 1.97 6.86 12.34
N LEU A 83 2.44 5.74 12.90
CA LEU A 83 2.79 5.67 14.31
C LEU A 83 3.90 6.68 14.63
N PRO A 84 3.79 7.40 15.76
CA PRO A 84 4.89 8.21 16.26
C PRO A 84 6.13 7.32 16.46
N SER A 85 7.33 7.80 16.14
CA SER A 85 8.56 7.06 16.42
C SER A 85 8.81 6.86 17.93
N SER A 86 8.12 7.63 18.77
CA SER A 86 8.12 7.49 20.23
C SER A 86 7.12 6.46 20.75
N SER A 87 6.31 5.86 19.88
CA SER A 87 5.30 4.86 20.26
C SER A 87 5.98 3.54 20.63
N SER A 88 5.37 2.79 21.55
CA SER A 88 5.96 1.55 22.07
C SER A 88 6.16 0.54 20.95
N LEU A 89 5.14 0.30 20.12
CA LEU A 89 5.25 -0.60 18.97
C LEU A 89 6.35 -0.16 18.00
N ALA A 90 6.43 1.13 17.67
CA ALA A 90 7.46 1.63 16.76
C ALA A 90 8.87 1.40 17.33
N GLN A 91 9.07 1.59 18.64
CA GLN A 91 10.34 1.30 19.30
C GLN A 91 10.63 -0.20 19.32
N THR A 92 9.65 -1.03 19.66
CA THR A 92 9.78 -2.49 19.67
C THR A 92 10.18 -3.01 18.30
N LEU A 93 9.55 -2.57 17.21
CA LEU A 93 9.89 -3.00 15.85
C LEU A 93 11.30 -2.57 15.43
N ASN A 94 11.75 -1.39 15.85
CA ASN A 94 13.09 -0.89 15.56
C ASN A 94 14.18 -1.58 16.39
N LEU A 95 13.86 -2.05 17.60
CA LEU A 95 14.80 -2.70 18.52
C LEU A 95 14.77 -4.23 18.43
N ALA A 96 13.74 -4.79 17.80
CA ALA A 96 13.61 -6.24 17.65
C ALA A 96 14.79 -6.83 16.88
N VAL A 97 15.20 -8.03 17.29
CA VAL A 97 16.36 -8.73 16.69
C VAL A 97 16.05 -9.18 15.27
N SER A 98 14.78 -9.51 15.01
CA SER A 98 14.29 -9.96 13.72
C SER A 98 12.88 -9.42 13.53
N THR A 99 12.63 -8.80 12.38
CA THR A 99 11.36 -8.14 12.05
C THR A 99 10.99 -8.47 10.60
N LEU A 100 9.71 -8.75 10.36
CA LEU A 100 9.11 -8.95 9.06
C LEU A 100 7.92 -8.00 8.92
N GLU A 101 7.92 -7.22 7.85
CA GLU A 101 6.91 -6.21 7.60
C GLU A 101 6.31 -6.42 6.21
N LEU A 102 5.03 -6.81 6.20
CA LEU A 102 4.25 -7.05 4.99
C LEU A 102 3.07 -6.06 4.97
N PRO A 103 3.27 -4.83 4.48
CA PRO A 103 2.24 -3.78 4.50
C PRO A 103 1.00 -4.11 3.69
N TYR A 104 1.15 -4.83 2.57
CA TYR A 104 0.10 -4.98 1.58
C TYR A 104 -0.13 -6.45 1.24
N VAL A 105 -0.65 -7.22 2.19
CA VAL A 105 -1.01 -8.62 1.95
C VAL A 105 -2.47 -8.70 1.49
N PRO A 106 -2.79 -9.44 0.41
CA PRO A 106 -4.17 -9.60 -0.03
C PRO A 106 -5.06 -10.16 1.09
N ARG A 107 -6.23 -9.54 1.28
CA ARG A 107 -7.15 -9.83 2.38
C ARG A 107 -7.60 -11.30 2.42
N SER A 108 -7.68 -11.84 3.63
CA SER A 108 -8.51 -13.02 3.93
C SER A 108 -9.98 -12.62 4.13
N VAL A 109 -10.87 -13.57 3.86
CA VAL A 109 -12.33 -13.42 4.02
C VAL A 109 -12.75 -13.45 5.51
N SER A 110 -11.92 -14.05 6.36
CA SER A 110 -12.15 -14.28 7.79
C SER A 110 -10.94 -13.88 8.64
N ASN A 111 -11.12 -13.85 9.96
CA ASN A 111 -10.01 -13.72 10.90
C ASN A 111 -8.95 -14.79 10.56
N PRO A 112 -7.70 -14.40 10.27
CA PRO A 112 -6.67 -15.34 9.85
C PRO A 112 -6.28 -16.35 10.94
N PHE A 113 -6.56 -16.05 12.20
CA PHE A 113 -6.20 -16.90 13.33
C PHE A 113 -7.37 -17.77 13.84
N SER A 114 -8.55 -17.71 13.21
CA SER A 114 -9.73 -18.47 13.67
C SER A 114 -9.49 -19.97 13.77
N ASN A 115 -8.62 -20.51 12.91
CA ASN A 115 -8.28 -21.94 12.90
C ASN A 115 -7.10 -22.29 13.81
N LEU A 116 -6.37 -21.28 14.28
CA LEU A 116 -5.18 -21.40 15.15
C LEU A 116 -5.53 -21.20 16.63
N ALA A 117 -6.61 -20.49 16.92
CA ALA A 117 -7.17 -20.32 18.25
C ALA A 117 -7.83 -21.63 18.74
N GLY A 118 -7.03 -22.65 19.02
CA GLY A 118 -7.46 -23.80 19.80
C GLY A 118 -7.74 -23.36 21.24
N SER A 119 -8.92 -23.72 21.75
CA SER A 119 -9.44 -23.52 23.12
C SER A 119 -8.35 -23.18 24.16
N THR A 120 -8.16 -21.89 24.44
CA THR A 120 -7.25 -21.39 25.48
C THR A 120 -7.78 -21.75 26.86
N ASP A 121 -7.31 -22.87 27.42
CA ASP A 121 -7.42 -23.15 28.85
C ASP A 121 -6.25 -22.44 29.55
N SER A 122 -6.56 -21.55 30.50
CA SER A 122 -5.65 -20.51 31.04
C SER A 122 -4.59 -21.00 32.02
N SER A 123 -4.12 -22.25 31.88
CA SER A 123 -3.06 -22.82 32.74
C SER A 123 -1.72 -22.84 32.00
N PHE A 124 -0.96 -21.74 32.10
CA PHE A 124 0.38 -21.65 31.51
C PHE A 124 1.41 -22.46 32.33
N SER A 125 1.82 -23.61 31.80
CA SER A 125 2.96 -24.37 32.34
C SER A 125 4.25 -23.93 31.64
N ALA A 126 5.26 -23.52 32.40
CA ALA A 126 6.52 -22.96 31.89
C ALA A 126 7.40 -23.93 31.05
N LYS A 127 6.98 -25.19 30.86
CA LYS A 127 7.70 -26.20 30.07
C LYS A 127 7.04 -26.52 28.72
N GLU A 128 5.85 -25.99 28.46
CA GLU A 128 5.11 -26.24 27.23
C GLU A 128 5.23 -25.03 26.31
N LYS A 129 5.08 -25.25 25.00
CA LYS A 129 5.05 -24.17 24.01
C LYS A 129 3.65 -23.59 23.97
N HIS A 130 3.55 -22.27 24.00
CA HIS A 130 2.27 -21.59 24.10
C HIS A 130 1.93 -20.83 22.82
N VAL A 131 0.65 -20.84 22.45
CA VAL A 131 0.10 -19.95 21.44
C VAL A 131 -0.92 -19.07 22.14
N VAL A 132 -0.67 -17.76 22.15
CA VAL A 132 -1.50 -16.77 22.84
C VAL A 132 -2.16 -15.88 21.80
N CYS A 133 -3.48 -15.90 21.72
CA CYS A 133 -4.24 -15.01 20.84
C CYS A 133 -4.68 -13.76 21.60
N VAL A 134 -4.35 -12.58 21.08
CA VAL A 134 -4.71 -11.27 21.62
C VAL A 134 -5.61 -10.57 20.61
N GLU A 135 -6.90 -10.49 20.94
CA GLU A 135 -7.88 -9.78 20.12
C GLU A 135 -7.89 -8.29 20.46
N MET A 136 -7.59 -7.46 19.46
CA MET A 136 -7.59 -6.01 19.59
C MET A 136 -8.92 -5.40 19.15
N PRO A 137 -9.36 -4.28 19.76
CA PRO A 137 -10.61 -3.64 19.37
C PRO A 137 -10.60 -3.18 17.90
N ALA A 138 -11.76 -3.29 17.25
CA ALA A 138 -11.90 -2.95 15.83
C ALA A 138 -11.70 -1.44 15.56
N LEU A 139 -11.08 -1.10 14.43
CA LEU A 139 -10.89 0.27 13.93
C LEU A 139 -11.91 0.70 12.88
N GLU A 140 -12.94 -0.11 12.64
CA GLU A 140 -13.96 0.18 11.63
C GLU A 140 -14.83 1.37 12.05
N GLY A 141 -15.14 2.25 11.10
CA GLY A 141 -15.98 3.43 11.34
C GLY A 141 -15.25 4.62 11.97
N VAL A 142 -13.95 4.50 12.28
CA VAL A 142 -13.12 5.60 12.77
C VAL A 142 -12.22 6.09 11.64
N GLU A 143 -12.25 7.40 11.36
CA GLU A 143 -11.51 8.01 10.26
C GLU A 143 -10.59 9.16 10.73
N GLY A 144 -9.63 9.52 9.88
CA GLY A 144 -8.82 10.73 10.05
C GLY A 144 -8.04 10.83 11.36
N ALA A 145 -8.19 11.96 12.05
CA ALA A 145 -7.45 12.27 13.27
C ALA A 145 -7.90 11.39 14.46
N ASP A 146 -9.19 11.07 14.54
CA ASP A 146 -9.73 10.22 15.60
C ASP A 146 -9.16 8.81 15.49
N ARG A 147 -9.02 8.30 14.26
CA ARG A 147 -8.39 6.98 14.01
C ARG A 147 -6.98 6.93 14.56
N ARG A 148 -6.19 7.99 14.36
CA ARG A 148 -4.82 8.07 14.87
C ARG A 148 -4.78 8.03 16.40
N LYS A 149 -5.72 8.72 17.06
CA LYS A 149 -5.81 8.73 18.53
C LYS A 149 -6.16 7.34 19.07
N VAL A 150 -7.14 6.67 18.45
CA VAL A 150 -7.55 5.31 18.83
C VAL A 150 -6.41 4.32 18.62
N VAL A 151 -5.68 4.40 17.50
CA VAL A 151 -4.50 3.55 17.23
C VAL A 151 -3.41 3.77 18.29
N ALA A 152 -3.17 5.01 18.73
CA ALA A 152 -2.18 5.30 19.78
C ALA A 152 -2.60 4.75 21.16
N GLU A 153 -3.91 4.78 21.48
CA GLU A 153 -4.44 4.16 22.70
C GLU A 153 -4.28 2.63 22.64
N HIS A 154 -4.62 2.02 21.51
CA HIS A 154 -4.44 0.58 21.26
C HIS A 154 -2.97 0.16 21.36
N ASP A 155 -2.03 0.97 20.85
CA ASP A 155 -0.58 0.73 20.99
C ASP A 155 -0.17 0.64 22.48
N SER A 156 -0.65 1.57 23.31
CA SER A 156 -0.35 1.54 24.75
C SER A 156 -0.89 0.27 25.43
N SER A 157 -2.14 -0.11 25.14
CA SER A 157 -2.76 -1.33 25.68
C SER A 157 -2.03 -2.60 25.21
N LEU A 158 -1.71 -2.68 23.92
CA LEU A 158 -1.00 -3.81 23.33
C LEU A 158 0.40 -3.95 23.91
N SER A 159 1.12 -2.83 24.06
CA SER A 159 2.47 -2.83 24.63
C SER A 159 2.48 -3.33 26.07
N SER A 160 1.48 -2.96 26.88
CA SER A 160 1.34 -3.47 28.25
C SER A 160 1.03 -4.98 28.29
N ALA A 161 0.15 -5.45 27.39
CA ALA A 161 -0.19 -6.88 27.30
C ALA A 161 1.03 -7.71 26.87
N ILE A 162 1.77 -7.26 25.85
CA ILE A 162 2.99 -7.93 25.39
C ILE A 162 4.08 -7.88 26.44
N ALA A 163 4.25 -6.77 27.17
CA ALA A 163 5.22 -6.69 28.26
C ALA A 163 4.95 -7.74 29.35
N THR A 164 3.67 -7.90 29.74
CA THR A 164 3.25 -8.92 30.70
C THR A 164 3.54 -10.34 30.20
N LEU A 165 3.31 -10.60 28.91
CA LEU A 165 3.63 -11.89 28.29
C LEU A 165 5.13 -12.11 28.16
N ALA A 166 5.92 -11.07 27.89
CA ALA A 166 7.37 -11.14 27.78
C ALA A 166 8.05 -11.45 29.11
N GLU A 167 7.47 -11.03 30.25
CA GLU A 167 7.93 -11.44 31.58
C GLU A 167 7.76 -12.95 31.81
N THR A 168 6.72 -13.54 31.22
CA THR A 168 6.43 -14.99 31.33
C THR A 168 7.20 -15.80 30.29
N PHE A 169 7.35 -15.26 29.07
CA PHE A 169 7.94 -15.92 27.91
C PHE A 169 9.09 -15.06 27.33
N PRO A 170 10.33 -15.22 27.81
CA PRO A 170 11.45 -14.41 27.36
C PRO A 170 11.76 -14.63 25.86
N SER A 171 11.62 -15.86 25.37
CA SER A 171 11.71 -16.19 23.94
C SER A 171 10.32 -16.25 23.32
N HIS A 172 9.90 -15.18 22.64
CA HIS A 172 8.58 -15.11 22.02
C HIS A 172 8.62 -14.53 20.61
N LEU A 173 7.71 -15.00 19.78
CA LEU A 173 7.43 -14.49 18.44
C LEU A 173 6.08 -13.79 18.47
N VAL A 174 6.02 -12.51 18.09
CA VAL A 174 4.76 -11.79 17.94
C VAL A 174 4.40 -11.70 16.46
N VAL A 175 3.16 -12.00 16.13
CA VAL A 175 2.59 -11.84 14.79
C VAL A 175 1.34 -10.98 14.91
N TYR A 176 1.41 -9.75 14.39
CA TYR A 176 0.35 -8.78 14.40
C TYR A 176 -0.25 -8.61 13.01
N ALA A 177 -1.51 -9.02 12.84
CA ALA A 177 -2.19 -9.00 11.56
C ALA A 177 -3.48 -8.18 11.58
N GLY A 178 -3.66 -7.38 10.54
CA GLY A 178 -4.94 -6.74 10.24
C GLY A 178 -5.87 -7.68 9.47
N TRP A 179 -7.18 -7.54 9.68
CA TRP A 179 -8.18 -8.22 8.87
C TRP A 179 -9.47 -7.40 8.72
N HIS A 180 -10.29 -7.73 7.73
CA HIS A 180 -11.57 -7.05 7.53
C HIS A 180 -12.57 -8.07 6.94
N PRO A 181 -13.77 -8.22 7.52
CA PRO A 181 -14.79 -9.10 6.95
C PRO A 181 -15.20 -8.56 5.58
N SER A 182 -14.94 -9.32 4.52
CA SER A 182 -15.30 -8.87 3.18
C SER A 182 -16.79 -9.09 2.93
N LEU A 183 -17.56 -8.00 2.87
CA LEU A 183 -18.93 -8.03 2.34
C LEU A 183 -18.96 -8.11 0.80
N TYR A 184 -17.79 -8.01 0.15
CA TYR A 184 -17.60 -7.87 -1.30
C TYR A 184 -16.88 -9.05 -1.96
N ALA A 185 -17.06 -10.28 -1.46
CA ALA A 185 -16.49 -11.50 -2.07
C ALA A 185 -16.84 -11.67 -3.57
N ARG A 186 -17.85 -10.95 -4.10
CA ARG A 186 -18.23 -10.95 -5.52
C ARG A 186 -17.41 -10.05 -6.45
N GLN A 187 -16.53 -9.19 -5.94
CA GLN A 187 -15.78 -8.23 -6.76
C GLN A 187 -14.26 -8.47 -6.78
N SER A 188 -13.79 -9.67 -6.42
CA SER A 188 -12.37 -10.03 -6.58
C SER A 188 -11.97 -9.89 -8.05
N SER A 189 -11.36 -8.76 -8.38
CA SER A 189 -10.86 -8.48 -9.71
C SER A 189 -9.78 -9.51 -10.07
N PRO A 190 -9.83 -10.14 -11.26
CA PRO A 190 -8.83 -11.10 -11.71
C PRO A 190 -7.43 -10.48 -11.92
N PHE A 191 -7.27 -9.17 -11.66
CA PHE A 191 -6.03 -8.42 -11.83
C PHE A 191 -5.22 -8.23 -10.54
N ALA A 192 -5.45 -9.03 -9.49
CA ALA A 192 -4.58 -9.10 -8.31
C ALA A 192 -3.21 -9.66 -8.73
N SER A 193 -2.39 -8.80 -9.32
CA SER A 193 -0.99 -9.07 -9.60
C SER A 193 -0.30 -9.30 -8.26
N ASN A 194 0.63 -10.26 -8.20
CA ASN A 194 1.49 -10.52 -7.04
C ASN A 194 2.15 -9.21 -6.59
N LEU A 195 1.53 -8.51 -5.65
CA LEU A 195 2.01 -7.26 -5.08
C LEU A 195 3.05 -7.63 -4.02
N THR A 196 4.26 -7.95 -4.47
CA THR A 196 5.44 -8.05 -3.62
C THR A 196 5.89 -6.64 -3.25
N SER A 197 5.27 -6.06 -2.23
CA SER A 197 5.76 -4.82 -1.63
C SER A 197 6.26 -5.12 -0.22
N THR A 198 7.55 -5.45 -0.14
CA THR A 198 8.35 -5.60 1.10
C THR A 198 8.82 -4.25 1.64
N ALA A 199 8.13 -3.16 1.29
CA ALA A 199 8.50 -1.84 1.79
C ALA A 199 8.19 -1.77 3.29
N ALA A 200 9.23 -1.78 4.12
CA ALA A 200 9.12 -1.60 5.56
C ALA A 200 8.23 -0.38 5.91
N PHE A 201 7.45 -0.49 6.99
CA PHE A 201 6.68 0.59 7.63
C PHE A 201 7.56 1.72 8.18
N ALA A 202 8.89 1.56 8.09
CA ALA A 202 9.86 2.58 8.43
C ALA A 202 9.43 3.95 7.89
N THR A 203 9.43 4.94 8.80
CA THR A 203 9.30 6.34 8.42
C THR A 203 10.40 6.65 7.39
N PRO A 204 10.07 7.19 6.21
CA PRO A 204 11.06 7.44 5.18
C PRO A 204 12.17 8.36 5.71
N SER A 205 13.34 7.80 5.95
CA SER A 205 14.55 8.53 6.30
C SER A 205 15.11 9.16 5.03
N GLY A 206 14.74 10.43 4.79
CA GLY A 206 15.15 11.18 3.61
C GLY A 206 14.57 12.60 3.61
N GLY A 207 14.96 13.39 2.61
CA GLY A 207 14.48 14.76 2.41
C GLY A 207 12.96 14.84 2.16
N ILE A 208 12.43 16.06 2.01
CA ILE A 208 10.99 16.32 1.79
C ILE A 208 10.37 15.44 0.70
N LEU A 209 11.12 15.11 -0.36
CA LEU A 209 10.66 14.24 -1.45
C LEU A 209 10.56 12.74 -1.11
N ALA A 210 11.15 12.30 0.00
CA ALA A 210 11.00 10.92 0.51
C ALA A 210 9.77 10.78 1.41
N ARG A 211 9.40 11.87 2.10
CA ARG A 211 8.25 11.89 3.02
C ARG A 211 6.92 12.06 2.29
N TYR A 212 6.94 12.81 1.20
CA TYR A 212 5.80 12.93 0.31
C TYR A 212 6.07 12.06 -0.92
N GLN A 213 5.23 11.05 -1.15
CA GLN A 213 5.13 10.32 -2.43
C GLN A 213 4.60 11.26 -3.54
N LEU A 214 5.19 12.46 -3.69
CA LEU A 214 4.85 13.43 -4.73
C LEU A 214 5.20 12.88 -6.11
N LEU A 215 6.22 12.02 -6.22
CA LEU A 215 6.55 11.28 -7.44
C LEU A 215 6.18 9.80 -7.28
N THR A 216 4.90 9.49 -7.17
CA THR A 216 4.49 8.10 -7.41
C THR A 216 4.83 7.71 -8.85
N PRO A 217 5.17 6.45 -9.14
CA PRO A 217 5.41 6.00 -10.50
C PRO A 217 4.28 6.38 -11.46
N GLY A 218 3.03 6.37 -10.99
CA GLY A 218 1.87 6.84 -11.74
C GLY A 218 1.93 8.34 -12.07
N LEU A 219 2.30 9.20 -11.11
CA LEU A 219 2.45 10.64 -11.35
C LEU A 219 3.61 10.94 -12.31
N ILE A 220 4.74 10.24 -12.20
CA ILE A 220 5.87 10.36 -13.14
C ILE A 220 5.41 10.01 -14.55
N LEU A 221 4.68 8.91 -14.70
CA LEU A 221 4.19 8.45 -15.99
C LEU A 221 3.15 9.43 -16.55
N ALA A 222 2.27 9.97 -15.72
CA ALA A 222 1.32 11.02 -16.10
C ALA A 222 2.03 12.30 -16.56
N LEU A 223 3.07 12.76 -15.85
CA LEU A 223 3.89 13.91 -16.23
C LEU A 223 4.63 13.64 -17.55
N ALA A 224 5.21 12.46 -17.71
CA ALA A 224 5.93 12.10 -18.93
C ALA A 224 4.99 12.08 -20.15
N VAL A 225 3.81 11.47 -20.02
CA VAL A 225 2.81 11.47 -21.09
C VAL A 225 2.29 12.89 -21.35
N GLY A 226 2.01 13.66 -20.30
CA GLY A 226 1.55 15.05 -20.42
C GLY A 226 2.56 15.93 -21.19
N PHE A 227 3.82 15.94 -20.77
CA PHE A 227 4.85 16.81 -21.36
C PHE A 227 5.39 16.32 -22.69
N PHE A 228 5.59 15.01 -22.89
CA PHE A 228 6.24 14.48 -24.09
C PHE A 228 5.27 14.02 -25.17
N ILE A 229 3.99 13.80 -24.85
CA ILE A 229 2.99 13.38 -25.84
C ILE A 229 1.95 14.48 -26.02
N LEU A 230 1.30 14.93 -24.95
CA LEU A 230 0.16 15.84 -25.05
C LEU A 230 0.59 17.24 -25.49
N VAL A 231 1.60 17.82 -24.86
CA VAL A 231 2.08 19.18 -25.19
C VAL A 231 2.56 19.30 -26.65
N PRO A 232 3.38 18.39 -27.22
CA PRO A 232 3.81 18.49 -28.62
C PRO A 232 2.65 18.39 -29.61
N ILE A 233 1.66 17.52 -29.35
CA ILE A 233 0.47 17.39 -30.21
C ILE A 233 -0.33 18.70 -30.22
N VAL A 234 -0.50 19.33 -29.06
CA VAL A 234 -1.20 20.62 -28.96
C VAL A 234 -0.42 21.72 -29.69
N LEU A 235 0.89 21.82 -29.47
CA LEU A 235 1.74 22.82 -30.15
C LEU A 235 1.73 22.64 -31.67
N MET A 236 1.77 21.39 -32.16
CA MET A 236 1.64 21.09 -33.58
C MET A 236 0.26 21.50 -34.11
N GLY A 237 -0.81 21.24 -33.36
CA GLY A 237 -2.17 21.65 -33.72
C GLY A 237 -2.34 23.17 -33.79
N VAL A 238 -1.81 23.90 -32.80
CA VAL A 238 -1.81 25.38 -32.79
C VAL A 238 -1.03 25.92 -33.98
N SER A 239 0.13 25.33 -34.29
CA SER A 239 0.96 25.74 -35.44
C SER A 239 0.24 25.52 -36.77
N ALA A 240 -0.48 24.40 -36.91
CA ALA A 240 -1.28 24.11 -38.10
C ALA A 240 -2.46 25.09 -38.25
N LEU A 241 -3.15 25.42 -37.16
CA LEU A 241 -4.24 26.42 -37.16
C LEU A 241 -3.72 27.82 -37.50
N ALA A 242 -2.58 28.21 -36.93
CA ALA A 242 -1.95 29.50 -37.20
C ALA A 242 -1.46 29.62 -38.66
N SER A 243 -1.19 28.50 -39.33
CA SER A 243 -0.78 28.48 -40.74
C SER A 243 -1.93 28.74 -41.72
N ILE A 244 -3.19 28.74 -41.27
CA ILE A 244 -4.33 29.05 -42.14
C ILE A 244 -4.35 30.55 -42.39
N GLN A 245 -3.69 30.96 -43.47
CA GLN A 245 -3.79 32.32 -43.96
C GLN A 245 -5.13 32.48 -44.68
N SER A 246 -5.96 33.38 -44.19
CA SER A 246 -7.13 33.85 -44.94
C SER A 246 -6.60 34.53 -46.22
N PRO A 247 -6.99 34.06 -47.42
CA PRO A 247 -6.65 34.79 -48.62
C PRO A 247 -7.27 36.18 -48.51
N LEU A 248 -6.44 37.22 -48.66
CA LEU A 248 -6.87 38.61 -48.71
C LEU A 248 -7.85 38.78 -49.87
N GLN A 249 -9.14 38.57 -49.62
CA GLN A 249 -10.22 38.93 -50.51
C GLN A 249 -10.29 40.47 -50.51
N GLY A 250 -9.57 41.11 -51.42
CA GLY A 250 -9.65 42.56 -51.49
C GLY A 250 -8.70 43.29 -52.44
N GLU A 251 -7.72 42.64 -53.07
CA GLU A 251 -6.98 43.32 -54.13
C GLU A 251 -7.77 43.22 -55.43
N ALA A 252 -8.66 44.21 -55.63
CA ALA A 252 -9.42 44.38 -56.85
C ALA A 252 -8.44 44.36 -58.05
N PRO A 253 -8.72 43.59 -59.10
CA PRO A 253 -7.82 43.49 -60.25
C PRO A 253 -7.56 44.89 -60.80
N LYS A 254 -6.27 45.28 -60.83
CA LYS A 254 -5.79 46.52 -61.44
C LYS A 254 -6.50 46.70 -62.78
N GLY A 255 -7.25 47.79 -62.89
CA GLY A 255 -8.13 48.07 -64.01
C GLY A 255 -7.46 47.85 -65.36
N TYR A 256 -8.21 47.19 -66.25
CA TYR A 256 -7.91 46.99 -67.65
C TYR A 256 -7.48 48.32 -68.30
N ILE A 257 -6.20 48.47 -68.64
CA ILE A 257 -5.70 49.62 -69.38
C ILE A 257 -6.01 49.40 -70.87
N ALA A 258 -7.17 49.88 -71.30
CA ALA A 258 -7.63 49.88 -72.68
C ALA A 258 -6.98 50.98 -73.54
N SER A 259 -5.65 51.14 -73.50
CA SER A 259 -4.95 52.19 -74.25
C SER A 259 -4.00 51.68 -75.33
N GLU A 260 -4.09 50.42 -75.76
CA GLU A 260 -3.43 49.97 -76.99
C GLU A 260 -4.26 50.33 -78.24
N LYS A 261 -4.33 51.65 -78.42
CA LYS A 261 -4.18 52.41 -79.66
C LYS A 261 -4.20 51.58 -80.96
N LYS A 262 -5.36 51.62 -81.64
CA LYS A 262 -5.45 51.58 -83.11
C LYS A 262 -4.51 52.64 -83.70
N ASN A 263 -3.43 52.18 -84.34
CA ASN A 263 -2.77 52.84 -85.48
C ASN A 263 -2.82 51.80 -86.59
N GLN A 264 -3.74 51.99 -87.54
CA GLN A 264 -3.44 52.35 -88.95
C GLN A 264 -2.78 51.21 -89.71
#